data_AF-A0A0C5DM30-F1
#
_entry.id   AF-A0A0C5DM30-F1
#
_cell.length_a   1.000
_cell.length_b   1.000
_cell.length_c   1.000
_cell.angle_alpha   90.00
_cell.angle_beta   90.00
_cell.angle_gamma   90.00
#
_symmetry.space_group_name_H-M   'P 1'
#
loop_
_entity.id
_entity.type
_entity.pdbx_description
1 polymer ?
#
loop_
_entity_poly.entity_id
_entity_poly.type
_entity_poly.pdbx_seq_one_letter_code
_entity_poly.pdbx_strand_id
1 'polypeptide(L)'
;EGLVVTVVVNWLIKPFTMAALGVLFFNYFFAGLIPPDDAQAYLAGVILLGAAPCTAMVFVWSNLTRGDATYTLVQVSVNDVIMVFAFAPIVAFLLGATDIVVPWDTLLLSVGLYVMLPLFVGYLTRQRLLAQGGEAAVDRFKSGVQPFSIIGLLVTVVLLFAFQGEVILDRPLVIALIAVPLLIQSYGIFFLAYGVARAWGIPFNVAAP
;
A
#
# COMPACT_ATOMS: atom_id res chain seq x y z
N GLU A 1 -4.81 20.78 -5.70
CA GLU A 1 -4.15 20.93 -4.39
C GLU A 1 -4.15 19.63 -3.59
N GLY A 2 -5.30 19.01 -3.31
CA GLY A 2 -5.35 17.72 -2.59
C GLY A 2 -4.49 16.61 -3.20
N LEU A 3 -4.49 16.45 -4.53
CA LEU A 3 -3.71 15.41 -5.19
C LEU A 3 -2.20 15.59 -4.95
N VAL A 4 -1.72 16.83 -4.87
CA VAL A 4 -0.31 17.14 -4.57
C VAL A 4 0.03 16.70 -3.15
N VAL A 5 -0.83 17.01 -2.18
CA VAL A 5 -0.66 16.57 -0.79
C VAL A 5 -0.60 15.04 -0.75
N THR A 6 -1.53 14.34 -1.39
CA THR A 6 -1.52 12.87 -1.43
C THR A 6 -0.24 12.32 -2.04
N VAL A 7 0.16 12.80 -3.22
CA VAL A 7 1.33 12.25 -3.94
C VAL A 7 2.61 12.48 -3.14
N VAL A 8 2.80 13.69 -2.59
CA VAL A 8 3.96 14.01 -1.77
C VAL A 8 3.97 13.15 -0.51
N VAL A 9 2.84 13.05 0.20
CA VAL A 9 2.78 12.24 1.42
C VAL A 9 3.02 10.76 1.11
N ASN A 10 2.40 10.20 0.08
CA ASN A 10 2.49 8.77 -0.22
C ASN A 10 3.85 8.34 -0.77
N TRP A 11 4.50 9.18 -1.58
CA TRP A 11 5.72 8.79 -2.30
C TRP A 11 7.00 9.38 -1.72
N LEU A 12 6.93 10.53 -1.05
CA LEU A 12 8.10 11.22 -0.50
C LEU A 12 8.19 11.16 1.02
N ILE A 13 7.05 11.17 1.73
CA ILE A 13 7.06 11.20 3.20
C ILE A 13 6.90 9.79 3.78
N LYS A 14 5.85 9.06 3.37
CA LYS A 14 5.49 7.76 3.92
C LYS A 14 6.64 6.72 3.80
N PRO A 15 7.26 6.47 2.63
CA PRO A 15 8.27 5.41 2.52
C PRO A 15 9.52 5.70 3.38
N PHE A 16 9.96 6.96 3.38
CA PHE A 16 11.15 7.42 4.11
C PHE A 16 10.92 7.45 5.61
N THR A 17 9.75 7.92 6.06
CA THR A 17 9.38 7.87 7.48
C THR A 17 9.22 6.42 7.94
N MET A 18 8.74 5.49 7.11
CA MET A 18 8.69 4.08 7.48
C MET A 18 10.10 3.52 7.68
N ALA A 19 11.01 3.79 6.73
CA ALA A 19 12.37 3.31 6.82
C ALA A 19 13.08 3.87 8.06
N ALA A 20 12.93 5.18 8.32
CA ALA A 20 13.48 5.83 9.50
C ALA A 20 12.93 5.23 10.80
N LEU A 21 11.61 5.03 10.90
CA LEU A 21 10.99 4.41 12.07
C LEU A 21 11.40 2.94 12.20
N GLY A 22 11.46 2.20 11.10
CA GLY A 22 11.91 0.81 11.08
C GLY A 22 13.33 0.69 11.65
N VAL A 23 14.28 1.48 11.12
CA VAL A 23 15.66 1.50 11.62
C VAL A 23 15.69 1.91 13.10
N LEU A 24 14.98 2.97 13.48
CA LEU A 24 14.93 3.44 14.86
C LEU A 24 14.42 2.35 15.83
N PHE A 25 13.33 1.68 15.48
CA PHE A 25 12.72 0.70 16.36
C PHE A 25 13.46 -0.64 16.34
N PHE A 26 13.76 -1.21 15.17
CA PHE A 26 14.39 -2.53 15.08
C PHE A 26 15.88 -2.52 15.46
N ASN A 27 16.63 -1.46 15.14
CA ASN A 27 18.07 -1.42 15.41
C ASN A 27 18.44 -0.77 16.74
N TYR A 28 17.57 0.05 17.34
CA TYR A 28 17.86 0.74 18.61
C TYR A 28 16.90 0.33 19.73
N PHE A 29 15.59 0.56 19.60
CA PHE A 29 14.65 0.28 20.70
C PHE A 29 14.45 -1.21 20.97
N PHE A 30 14.47 -2.03 19.93
CA PHE A 30 14.26 -3.48 20.01
C PHE A 30 15.58 -4.27 19.90
N ALA A 31 16.72 -3.57 19.94
CA ALA A 31 18.02 -4.19 19.95
C ALA A 31 18.13 -5.16 21.13
N GLY A 32 18.44 -6.43 20.84
CA GLY A 32 18.53 -7.50 21.84
C GLY A 32 17.21 -8.16 22.23
N LEU A 33 16.06 -7.64 21.78
CA LEU A 33 14.75 -8.33 21.92
C LEU A 33 14.47 -9.28 20.76
N ILE A 34 15.06 -9.02 19.59
CA ILE A 34 14.88 -9.80 18.36
C ILE A 34 16.28 -10.18 17.83
N PRO A 35 16.48 -11.43 17.35
CA PRO A 35 17.70 -11.80 16.64
C PRO A 35 18.00 -10.84 15.48
N PRO A 36 19.28 -10.49 15.21
CA PRO A 36 19.63 -9.54 14.17
C PRO A 36 19.10 -9.91 12.77
N ASP A 37 19.15 -11.20 12.42
CA ASP A 37 18.68 -11.69 11.12
C ASP A 37 17.16 -11.51 10.95
N ASP A 38 16.40 -11.82 12.01
CA ASP A 38 14.95 -11.61 12.05
C ASP A 38 14.61 -10.11 11.99
N ALA A 39 15.37 -9.26 12.69
CA ALA A 39 15.19 -7.82 12.68
C ALA A 39 15.40 -7.22 11.28
N GLN A 40 16.40 -7.70 10.53
CA GLN A 40 16.61 -7.29 9.13
C GLN A 40 15.45 -7.72 8.22
N ALA A 41 14.95 -8.94 8.38
CA ALA A 41 13.80 -9.43 7.61
C ALA A 41 12.53 -8.62 7.91
N TYR A 42 12.26 -8.30 9.18
CA TYR A 42 11.12 -7.47 9.56
C TYR A 42 11.27 -6.02 9.10
N LEU A 43 12.49 -5.46 9.17
CA LEU A 43 12.81 -4.13 8.64
C LEU A 43 12.50 -4.05 7.14
N ALA A 44 12.95 -5.04 6.36
CA ALA A 44 12.63 -5.12 4.94
C ALA A 44 11.11 -5.21 4.70
N GLY A 45 10.42 -6.04 5.48
CA GLY A 45 8.97 -6.20 5.42
C GLY A 45 8.22 -4.90 5.68
N VAL A 46 8.59 -4.14 6.72
CA VAL A 46 7.93 -2.86 7.01
C VAL A 46 8.25 -1.79 5.98
N ILE A 47 9.45 -1.75 5.40
CA ILE A 47 9.79 -0.82 4.31
C ILE A 47 8.93 -1.11 3.07
N LEU A 48 8.79 -2.39 2.71
CA LEU A 48 7.94 -2.83 1.60
C LEU A 48 6.47 -2.42 1.81
N LEU A 49 5.93 -2.69 3.01
CA LEU A 49 4.57 -2.31 3.39
C LEU A 49 4.37 -0.78 3.43
N GLY A 50 5.37 -0.06 3.93
CA GLY A 50 5.36 1.40 4.04
C GLY A 50 5.53 2.12 2.70
N ALA A 51 6.12 1.47 1.69
CA ALA A 51 6.20 2.04 0.34
C ALA A 51 4.96 1.74 -0.51
N ALA A 52 4.22 0.68 -0.21
CA ALA A 52 3.02 0.31 -0.96
C ALA A 52 1.86 1.28 -0.68
N PRO A 53 1.25 1.90 -1.71
CA PRO A 53 0.02 2.66 -1.56
C PRO A 53 -1.16 1.71 -1.31
N CYS A 54 -2.17 2.20 -0.57
CA CYS A 54 -3.44 1.49 -0.44
C CYS A 54 -4.38 1.96 -1.54
N THR A 55 -4.96 1.04 -2.31
CA THR A 55 -5.75 1.37 -3.52
C THR A 55 -7.23 1.02 -3.34
N ALA A 56 -7.53 -0.15 -2.79
CA ALA A 56 -8.90 -0.62 -2.60
C ALA A 56 -9.58 -0.06 -1.33
N MET A 57 -8.89 -0.06 -0.19
CA MET A 57 -9.50 0.28 1.09
C MET A 57 -9.88 1.77 1.18
N VAL A 58 -9.16 2.64 0.45
CA VAL A 58 -9.40 4.09 0.41
C VAL A 58 -10.82 4.41 -0.06
N PHE A 59 -11.40 3.61 -0.97
CA PHE A 59 -12.80 3.79 -1.38
C PHE A 59 -13.79 3.50 -0.25
N VAL A 60 -13.50 2.52 0.60
CA VAL A 60 -14.34 2.18 1.75
C VAL A 60 -14.27 3.29 2.79
N TRP A 61 -13.07 3.78 3.11
CA TRP A 61 -12.87 4.89 4.05
C TRP A 61 -13.55 6.18 3.57
N SER A 62 -13.32 6.55 2.31
CA SER A 62 -13.98 7.70 1.69
C SER A 62 -15.50 7.59 1.73
N ASN A 63 -16.06 6.40 1.48
CA ASN A 63 -17.51 6.20 1.58
C ASN A 63 -18.03 6.35 3.02
N LEU A 64 -17.28 5.86 4.02
CA LEU A 64 -17.62 6.02 5.44
C LEU A 64 -17.55 7.48 5.91
N THR A 65 -16.64 8.28 5.34
CA THR A 65 -16.46 9.70 5.68
C THR A 65 -17.31 10.64 4.82
N ARG A 66 -18.13 10.11 3.90
CA ARG A 66 -18.88 10.88 2.88
C ARG A 66 -17.96 11.73 1.99
N GLY A 67 -16.79 11.20 1.67
CA GLY A 67 -15.83 11.78 0.74
C GLY A 67 -16.30 11.76 -0.72
N ASP A 68 -15.57 12.49 -1.55
CA ASP A 68 -15.83 12.58 -2.98
C ASP A 68 -15.30 11.33 -3.71
N ALA A 69 -16.22 10.52 -4.24
CA ALA A 69 -15.88 9.28 -4.94
C ALA A 69 -15.13 9.52 -6.26
N THR A 70 -15.43 10.61 -6.98
CA THR A 70 -14.76 10.96 -8.23
C THR A 70 -13.32 11.39 -7.94
N TYR A 71 -13.13 12.22 -6.92
CA TYR A 71 -11.80 12.62 -6.46
C TYR A 71 -10.98 11.41 -5.98
N THR A 72 -11.58 10.55 -5.17
CA THR A 72 -10.94 9.31 -4.68
C THR A 72 -10.50 8.42 -5.85
N LEU A 73 -11.32 8.29 -6.89
CA LEU A 73 -10.98 7.52 -8.08
C LEU A 73 -9.78 8.11 -8.83
N VAL A 74 -9.74 9.43 -9.00
CA VAL A 74 -8.59 10.12 -9.63
C VAL A 74 -7.33 9.93 -8.78
N GLN A 75 -7.45 10.06 -7.46
CA GLN A 75 -6.34 9.89 -6.53
C GLN A 75 -5.75 8.47 -6.57
N VAL A 76 -6.59 7.44 -6.52
CA VAL A 76 -6.14 6.04 -6.61
C VAL A 76 -5.50 5.78 -7.97
N SER A 77 -6.13 6.23 -9.06
CA SER A 77 -5.57 6.05 -10.42
C SER A 77 -4.18 6.66 -10.59
N VAL A 78 -3.96 7.87 -10.03
CA VAL A 78 -2.64 8.52 -10.06
C VAL A 78 -1.63 7.76 -9.21
N ASN A 79 -2.02 7.27 -8.02
CA ASN A 79 -1.14 6.47 -7.19
C ASN A 79 -0.75 5.14 -7.86
N ASP A 80 -1.69 4.48 -8.54
CA ASP A 80 -1.43 3.22 -9.26
C ASP A 80 -0.42 3.43 -10.40
N VAL A 81 -0.57 4.52 -11.16
CA VAL A 81 0.39 4.87 -12.22
C VAL A 81 1.77 5.14 -11.64
N ILE A 82 1.86 5.93 -10.56
CA ILE A 82 3.15 6.20 -9.91
C ILE A 82 3.75 4.91 -9.37
N MET A 83 2.94 4.00 -8.82
CA MET A 83 3.40 2.73 -8.26
C MET A 83 4.15 1.86 -9.25
N VAL A 84 3.68 1.79 -10.50
CA VAL A 84 4.35 1.00 -11.56
C VAL A 84 5.81 1.42 -11.74
N PHE A 85 6.12 2.71 -11.60
CA PHE A 85 7.46 3.24 -11.88
C PHE A 85 8.28 3.55 -10.63
N ALA A 86 7.65 4.01 -9.55
CA ALA A 86 8.33 4.54 -8.37
C ALA A 86 8.50 3.50 -7.26
N PHE A 87 7.62 2.50 -7.16
CA PHE A 87 7.65 1.53 -6.07
C PHE A 87 8.98 0.76 -6.01
N ALA A 88 9.36 0.09 -7.10
CA ALA A 88 10.60 -0.70 -7.12
C ALA A 88 11.87 0.15 -6.90
N PRO A 89 12.06 1.31 -7.57
CA PRO A 89 13.22 2.15 -7.30
C PRO A 89 13.29 2.70 -5.87
N ILE A 90 12.18 3.16 -5.30
CA ILE A 90 12.16 3.70 -3.93
C ILE A 90 12.46 2.60 -2.93
N VAL A 91 11.84 1.42 -3.07
CA VAL A 91 12.12 0.27 -2.20
C VAL A 91 13.57 -0.17 -2.32
N ALA A 92 14.11 -0.29 -3.54
CA ALA A 92 15.49 -0.67 -3.75
C ALA A 92 16.47 0.34 -3.12
N PHE A 93 16.18 1.64 -3.25
CA PHE A 93 16.97 2.69 -2.61
C PHE A 93 16.92 2.59 -1.08
N LEU A 94 15.73 2.42 -0.49
CA LEU A 94 15.56 2.36 0.96
C LEU A 94 16.17 1.09 1.57
N LEU A 95 16.01 -0.07 0.92
CA LEU A 95 16.63 -1.32 1.35
C LEU A 95 18.16 -1.26 1.24
N GLY A 96 18.68 -0.73 0.12
CA GLY A 96 20.11 -0.52 -0.07
C GLY A 96 20.71 0.45 0.95
N ALA A 97 19.98 1.49 1.35
CA ALA A 97 20.39 2.42 2.41
C ALA A 97 20.42 1.79 3.82
N THR A 98 19.82 0.60 3.99
CA THR A 98 19.82 -0.18 5.24
C THR A 98 20.77 -1.38 5.21
N ASP A 99 21.68 -1.45 4.23
CA ASP A 99 22.60 -2.58 3.99
C ASP A 99 21.89 -3.93 3.78
N ILE A 100 20.60 -3.90 3.40
CA ILE A 100 19.81 -5.11 3.10
C ILE A 100 20.01 -5.45 1.63
N VAL A 101 20.40 -6.70 1.35
CA VAL A 101 20.58 -7.19 -0.03
C VAL A 101 19.25 -7.06 -0.79
N VAL A 102 19.25 -6.24 -1.84
CA VAL A 102 18.07 -6.02 -2.69
C VAL A 102 17.90 -7.19 -3.65
N PRO A 103 16.81 -7.97 -3.57
CA PRO A 103 16.61 -9.11 -4.45
C PRO A 103 15.99 -8.62 -5.77
N TRP A 104 16.81 -8.06 -6.67
CA TRP A 104 16.36 -7.45 -7.93
C TRP A 104 15.56 -8.41 -8.82
N ASP A 105 15.98 -9.66 -8.91
CA ASP A 105 15.30 -10.67 -9.72
C ASP A 105 13.86 -10.90 -9.22
N THR A 106 13.67 -11.00 -7.90
CA THR A 106 12.34 -11.21 -7.32
C THR A 106 11.51 -9.94 -7.39
N LEU A 107 12.08 -8.75 -7.11
CA LEU A 107 11.39 -7.47 -7.21
C LEU A 107 10.86 -7.22 -8.62
N LEU A 108 11.70 -7.38 -9.65
CA LEU A 108 11.32 -7.15 -11.04
C LEU A 108 10.31 -8.20 -11.52
N LEU A 109 10.49 -9.47 -11.15
CA LEU A 109 9.52 -10.52 -11.47
C LEU A 109 8.17 -10.26 -10.80
N SER A 110 8.17 -9.88 -9.51
CA SER A 110 6.94 -9.56 -8.78
C SER A 110 6.22 -8.36 -9.38
N VAL A 111 6.92 -7.28 -9.74
CA VAL A 111 6.29 -6.13 -10.41
C VAL A 111 5.74 -6.52 -11.79
N GLY A 112 6.51 -7.29 -12.57
CA GLY A 112 6.09 -7.78 -13.88
C GLY A 112 4.82 -8.65 -13.80
N LEU A 113 4.82 -9.61 -12.88
CA LEU A 113 3.77 -10.64 -12.79
C LEU A 113 2.55 -10.17 -12.01
N TYR A 114 2.72 -9.43 -10.91
CA TYR A 114 1.60 -9.02 -10.04
C TYR A 114 1.05 -7.63 -10.35
N VAL A 115 1.80 -6.76 -11.04
CA VAL A 115 1.32 -5.39 -11.38
C VAL A 115 1.15 -5.23 -12.88
N MET A 116 2.21 -5.42 -13.66
CA MET A 116 2.19 -5.14 -15.11
C MET A 116 1.26 -6.08 -15.88
N LEU A 117 1.34 -7.39 -15.62
CA LEU A 117 0.52 -8.38 -16.31
C LEU A 117 -0.99 -8.18 -16.06
N PRO A 118 -1.50 -8.05 -14.81
CA PRO A 118 -2.92 -7.77 -14.57
C PRO A 118 -3.38 -6.46 -15.19
N LEU A 119 -2.55 -5.41 -15.14
CA LEU A 119 -2.87 -4.12 -15.74
C LEU A 119 -3.00 -4.24 -17.26
N PHE A 120 -2.07 -4.95 -17.91
CA PHE A 120 -2.10 -5.17 -19.35
C PHE A 120 -3.33 -5.98 -19.79
N VAL A 121 -3.63 -7.09 -19.10
CA VAL A 121 -4.82 -7.90 -19.37
C VAL A 121 -6.11 -7.09 -19.14
N GLY A 122 -6.16 -6.29 -18.07
CA GLY A 122 -7.28 -5.40 -17.77
C GLY A 122 -7.48 -4.34 -18.87
N TYR A 123 -6.40 -3.73 -19.35
CA TYR A 123 -6.43 -2.77 -20.45
C TYR A 123 -6.96 -3.37 -21.75
N LEU A 124 -6.45 -4.54 -22.16
CA LEU A 124 -6.93 -5.25 -23.35
C LEU A 124 -8.41 -5.64 -23.23
N THR A 125 -8.82 -6.09 -22.04
CA THR A 125 -10.22 -6.44 -21.76
C THR A 125 -11.12 -5.21 -21.88
N ARG A 126 -10.70 -4.07 -21.31
CA ARG A 126 -11.45 -2.80 -21.43
C ARG A 126 -11.59 -2.34 -22.87
N GLN A 127 -10.51 -2.37 -23.66
CA GLN A 127 -10.56 -1.99 -25.08
C GLN A 127 -11.54 -2.85 -25.88
N ARG A 128 -11.55 -4.17 -25.66
CA ARG A 128 -12.48 -5.08 -26.33
C ARG A 128 -13.93 -4.81 -25.96
N LEU A 129 -14.21 -4.56 -24.68
CA LEU A 129 -15.57 -4.26 -24.21
C LEU A 129 -16.08 -2.92 -24.75
N LEU A 130 -15.22 -1.90 -24.79
CA LEU A 130 -15.53 -0.61 -25.41
C LEU A 130 -15.91 -0.75 -26.89
N ALA A 131 -15.16 -1.56 -27.64
CA ALA A 131 -15.42 -1.80 -29.06
C ALA A 131 -16.74 -2.56 -29.32
N GLN A 132 -17.19 -3.39 -28.37
CA GLN A 132 -18.39 -4.23 -28.52
C GLN A 132 -19.68 -3.55 -28.05
N GLY A 133 -19.62 -2.74 -26.99
CA GLY A 133 -20.83 -2.19 -26.36
C GLY A 133 -20.63 -0.90 -25.57
N GLY A 134 -19.53 -0.19 -25.83
CA GLY A 134 -19.21 1.08 -25.17
C GLY A 134 -19.08 0.95 -23.65
N GLU A 135 -19.29 2.05 -22.94
CA GLU A 135 -19.11 2.07 -21.47
C GLU A 135 -20.14 1.22 -20.72
N ALA A 136 -21.33 1.02 -21.28
CA ALA A 136 -22.32 0.14 -20.68
C ALA A 136 -21.87 -1.33 -20.60
N ALA A 137 -21.07 -1.80 -21.57
CA ALA A 137 -20.48 -3.13 -21.55
C ALA A 137 -19.38 -3.24 -20.48
N VAL A 138 -18.57 -2.18 -20.31
CA VAL A 138 -17.54 -2.10 -19.27
C VAL A 138 -18.16 -2.11 -17.87
N ASP A 139 -19.20 -1.31 -17.64
CA ASP A 139 -19.89 -1.24 -16.34
C ASP A 139 -20.57 -2.57 -15.98
N ARG A 140 -21.18 -3.24 -16.96
CA ARG A 140 -21.78 -4.57 -16.77
C ARG A 140 -20.73 -5.62 -16.41
N PHE A 141 -19.58 -5.61 -17.09
CA PHE A 141 -18.47 -6.51 -16.77
C PHE A 141 -17.91 -6.21 -15.37
N LYS A 142 -17.68 -4.94 -15.04
CA LYS A 142 -17.14 -4.50 -13.75
C LYS A 142 -18.03 -4.96 -12.58
N SER A 143 -19.33 -4.74 -12.68
CA SER A 143 -20.31 -5.18 -11.67
C SER A 143 -20.38 -6.71 -11.54
N GLY A 144 -20.19 -7.45 -12.63
CA GLY A 144 -20.11 -8.91 -12.59
C GLY A 144 -18.83 -9.46 -11.94
N VAL A 145 -17.68 -8.79 -12.12
CA VAL A 145 -16.38 -9.24 -11.59
C VAL A 145 -16.15 -8.81 -10.13
N GLN A 146 -16.75 -7.70 -9.69
CA GLN A 146 -16.56 -7.15 -8.34
C GLN A 146 -16.75 -8.19 -7.21
N PRO A 147 -17.80 -9.04 -7.19
CA PRO A 147 -17.96 -10.07 -6.16
C PRO A 147 -16.81 -11.07 -6.11
N PHE A 148 -16.29 -11.49 -7.27
CA PHE A 148 -15.16 -12.42 -7.34
C PHE A 148 -13.88 -11.81 -6.79
N SER A 149 -13.66 -10.50 -6.98
CA SER A 149 -12.53 -9.79 -6.36
C SER A 149 -12.61 -9.81 -4.84
N ILE A 150 -13.81 -9.62 -4.27
CA ILE A 150 -14.02 -9.67 -2.81
C ILE A 150 -13.80 -11.10 -2.29
N ILE A 151 -14.34 -12.11 -2.98
CA ILE A 151 -14.13 -13.52 -2.61
C ILE A 151 -12.64 -13.86 -2.66
N GLY A 152 -11.92 -13.48 -3.72
CA GLY A 152 -10.49 -13.71 -3.84
C GLY A 152 -9.68 -13.06 -2.72
N LEU A 153 -10.00 -11.81 -2.36
CA LEU A 153 -9.40 -11.13 -1.22
C LEU A 153 -9.66 -11.88 0.08
N LEU A 154 -10.92 -12.23 0.37
CA LEU A 154 -11.30 -12.95 1.59
C LEU A 154 -10.64 -14.34 1.68
N VAL A 155 -10.61 -15.08 0.57
CA VAL A 155 -9.91 -16.38 0.50
C VAL A 155 -8.42 -16.19 0.78
N THR A 156 -7.79 -15.17 0.20
CA THR A 156 -6.38 -14.88 0.46
C THR A 156 -6.14 -14.56 1.93
N VAL A 157 -7.00 -13.75 2.56
CA VAL A 157 -6.93 -13.46 4.00
C VAL A 157 -7.06 -14.74 4.82
N VAL A 158 -8.07 -15.56 4.56
CA VAL A 158 -8.28 -16.84 5.27
C VAL A 158 -7.06 -17.75 5.12
N LEU A 159 -6.51 -17.88 3.91
CA LEU A 159 -5.32 -18.71 3.67
C LEU A 159 -4.08 -18.15 4.38
N LEU A 160 -3.87 -16.84 4.37
CA LEU A 160 -2.75 -16.21 5.08
C LEU A 160 -2.83 -16.49 6.59
N PHE A 161 -4.00 -16.33 7.20
CA PHE A 161 -4.19 -16.64 8.62
C PHE A 161 -4.11 -18.14 8.92
N ALA A 162 -4.60 -19.00 8.03
CA ALA A 162 -4.49 -20.45 8.18
C ALA A 162 -3.03 -20.92 8.14
N PHE A 163 -2.22 -20.38 7.22
CA PHE A 163 -0.80 -20.75 7.08
C PHE A 163 0.11 -20.08 8.11
N GLN A 164 -0.23 -18.88 8.59
CA GLN A 164 0.55 -18.15 9.59
C GLN A 164 0.07 -18.37 11.02
N GLY A 165 -0.92 -19.24 11.24
CA GLY A 165 -1.57 -19.45 12.55
C GLY A 165 -0.60 -19.86 13.66
N GLU A 166 0.29 -20.83 13.41
CA GLU A 166 1.30 -21.26 14.39
C GLU A 166 2.27 -20.13 14.74
N VAL A 167 2.78 -19.42 13.73
CA VAL A 167 3.69 -18.27 13.92
C VAL A 167 3.03 -17.18 14.77
N ILE A 168 1.73 -16.93 14.56
CA ILE A 168 0.96 -15.94 15.33
C ILE A 168 0.87 -16.32 16.81
N LEU A 169 0.68 -17.61 17.11
CA LEU A 169 0.57 -18.10 18.49
C LEU A 169 1.93 -18.19 19.19
N ASP A 170 2.98 -18.58 18.47
CA ASP A 170 4.31 -18.81 19.04
C ASP A 170 5.13 -17.52 19.20
N ARG A 171 4.89 -16.50 18.36
CA ARG A 171 5.66 -15.24 18.35
C ARG A 171 4.82 -13.97 18.57
N PRO A 172 3.94 -13.91 19.60
CA PRO A 172 3.06 -12.75 19.82
C PRO A 172 3.83 -11.47 20.14
N LEU A 173 4.97 -11.58 20.85
CA LEU A 173 5.80 -10.42 21.18
C LEU A 173 6.36 -9.78 19.90
N VAL A 174 6.86 -10.58 18.96
CA VAL A 174 7.43 -10.06 17.70
C VAL A 174 6.37 -9.32 16.89
N ILE A 175 5.15 -9.87 16.81
CA ILE A 175 4.04 -9.20 16.13
C ILE A 175 3.71 -7.86 16.77
N ALA A 176 3.66 -7.80 18.11
CA ALA A 176 3.46 -6.54 18.82
C ALA A 176 4.57 -5.53 18.52
N LEU A 177 5.83 -5.97 18.50
CA LEU A 177 6.98 -5.12 18.17
C LEU A 177 6.91 -4.59 16.74
N ILE A 178 6.50 -5.39 15.75
CA ILE A 178 6.30 -4.95 14.36
C ILE A 178 5.12 -3.97 14.26
N ALA A 179 4.06 -4.19 15.04
CA ALA A 179 2.86 -3.34 15.02
C ALA A 179 3.15 -1.93 15.54
N VAL A 180 4.05 -1.75 16.52
CA VAL A 180 4.38 -0.43 17.10
C VAL A 180 4.80 0.60 16.05
N PRO A 181 5.88 0.40 15.26
CA PRO A 181 6.32 1.38 14.29
C PRO A 181 5.29 1.55 13.15
N LEU A 182 4.58 0.49 12.76
CA LEU A 182 3.51 0.57 11.75
C LEU A 182 2.34 1.45 12.21
N LEU A 183 1.92 1.33 13.46
CA LEU A 183 0.84 2.15 14.03
C LEU A 183 1.27 3.60 14.18
N ILE A 184 2.46 3.85 14.75
CA ILE A 184 3.02 5.20 14.88
C ILE A 184 3.09 5.88 13.52
N GLN A 185 3.59 5.16 12.51
CA GLN A 185 3.69 5.69 11.16
C GLN A 185 2.31 5.95 10.54
N SER A 186 1.39 5.00 10.63
CA SER A 186 0.05 5.11 10.01
C SER A 186 -0.73 6.29 10.59
N TYR A 187 -0.78 6.43 11.92
CA TYR A 187 -1.42 7.57 12.56
C TYR A 187 -0.64 8.86 12.31
N GLY A 188 0.68 8.84 12.34
CA GLY A 188 1.51 10.02 12.06
C GLY A 188 1.27 10.59 10.66
N ILE A 189 1.24 9.72 9.65
CA ILE A 189 0.96 10.11 8.25
C ILE A 189 -0.47 10.62 8.10
N PHE A 190 -1.43 9.99 8.77
CA PHE A 190 -2.82 10.47 8.80
C PHE A 190 -2.92 11.89 9.35
N PHE A 191 -2.35 12.14 10.53
CA PHE A 191 -2.37 13.46 11.15
C PHE A 191 -1.63 14.50 10.32
N LEU A 192 -0.49 14.12 9.72
CA LEU A 192 0.26 15.00 8.83
C LEU A 192 -0.54 15.37 7.58
N ALA A 193 -1.07 14.37 6.86
CA ALA A 193 -1.82 14.58 5.63
C ALA A 193 -3.08 15.42 5.88
N TYR A 194 -3.85 15.09 6.91
CA TYR A 194 -5.05 15.83 7.30
C TYR A 194 -4.70 17.25 7.79
N GLY A 195 -3.64 17.40 8.57
CA GLY A 195 -3.15 18.70 9.06
C GLY A 195 -2.73 19.63 7.92
N VAL A 196 -1.96 19.13 6.95
CA VAL A 196 -1.57 19.87 5.75
C VAL A 196 -2.79 20.24 4.91
N ALA A 197 -3.72 19.28 4.69
CA ALA A 197 -4.94 19.53 3.96
C ALA A 197 -5.81 20.61 4.64
N ARG A 198 -5.92 20.58 5.97
CA ARG A 198 -6.63 21.58 6.75
C ARG A 198 -5.97 22.95 6.67
N ALA A 199 -4.64 23.02 6.73
CA ALA A 199 -3.88 24.27 6.63
C ALA A 199 -3.99 24.92 5.24
N TRP A 200 -4.11 24.11 4.18
CA TRP A 200 -4.36 24.58 2.81
C TRP A 200 -5.84 24.88 2.52
N GLY A 201 -6.73 24.73 3.50
CA GLY A 201 -8.16 25.01 3.32
C GLY A 201 -8.88 24.01 2.41
N ILE A 202 -8.32 22.81 2.23
CA ILE A 202 -8.93 21.75 1.42
C ILE A 202 -10.25 21.32 2.09
N PRO A 203 -11.35 21.21 1.31
CA PRO A 203 -12.64 20.86 1.88
C PRO A 203 -12.64 19.44 2.44
N PHE A 204 -13.45 19.20 3.48
CA PHE A 204 -13.42 17.95 4.24
C PHE A 204 -13.70 16.72 3.38
N ASN A 205 -14.58 16.81 2.38
CA ASN A 205 -14.88 15.71 1.45
C ASN A 205 -13.69 15.27 0.59
N VAL A 206 -12.62 16.08 0.52
CA VAL A 206 -11.37 15.80 -0.19
C VAL A 206 -10.21 15.53 0.79
N ALA A 207 -10.24 16.18 1.96
CA ALA A 207 -9.22 16.04 3.00
C ALA A 207 -9.44 14.83 3.93
N ALA A 208 -10.67 14.33 4.00
CA ALA A 208 -11.03 13.17 4.79
C ALA A 208 -10.32 11.91 4.26
N PRO A 209 -10.02 10.96 5.17
CA PRO A 209 -9.38 9.69 4.83
C PRO A 209 -10.26 8.76 4.00
#